data_AF-A0A6G7GLX2-F1
#
_entry.id   AF-A0A6G7GLX2-F1
#
_cell.length_a   1.000
_cell.length_b   1.000
_cell.length_c   1.000
_cell.angle_alpha   90.00
_cell.angle_beta   90.00
_cell.angle_gamma   90.00
#
_symmetry.space_group_name_H-M   'P 1'
#
loop_
_entity.id
_entity.type
_entity.pdbx_description
1 polymer ?
#
loop_
_entity_poly.entity_id
_entity_poly.type
_entity_poly.pdbx_seq_one_letter_code
_entity_poly.pdbx_strand_id
1 'polypeptide(L)' 'MDKVVDCIKKEAQTGSIGGGKIFISPIDDIHRVRTGESDEAAI' A
#
# COMPACT_ATOMS: atom_id res chain seq x y z
N MET A 1 6.21 0.89 5.61
CA MET A 1 4.94 1.49 5.17
C MET A 1 5.03 2.99 5.02
N ASP A 2 5.57 3.73 5.98
CA ASP A 2 5.67 5.21 5.93
C ASP A 2 6.28 5.75 4.63
N LYS A 3 7.41 5.16 4.17
CA LYS A 3 8.03 5.53 2.89
C LYS A 3 7.09 5.40 1.68
N VAL A 4 6.21 4.41 1.67
CA VAL A 4 5.24 4.20 0.59
C VAL A 4 4.16 5.28 0.65
N VAL A 5 3.65 5.57 1.84
CA VAL A 5 2.65 6.62 2.06
C VAL A 5 3.19 7.99 1.67
N ASP A 6 4.41 8.32 2.07
CA ASP A 6 5.06 9.58 1.75
C ASP A 6 5.28 9.75 0.24
N CYS A 7 5.71 8.67 -0.43
CA CYS A 7 5.85 8.65 -1.88
C CYS A 7 4.52 8.95 -2.58
N ILE A 8 3.45 8.21 -2.24
CA ILE A 8 2.12 8.42 -2.82
C ILE A 8 1.62 9.84 -2.55
N LYS A 9 1.76 10.33 -1.32
CA LYS A 9 1.32 11.67 -0.92
C LYS A 9 2.03 12.75 -1.73
N LYS A 10 3.35 12.64 -1.89
CA LYS A 10 4.14 13.61 -2.65
C LYS A 10 3.70 13.70 -4.11
N GLU A 11 3.49 12.56 -4.75
CA GLU A 11 3.12 12.52 -6.17
C GLU A 11 1.65 12.88 -6.42
N ALA A 12 0.75 12.54 -5.49
CA ALA A 12 -0.69 12.81 -5.62
C ALA A 12 -1.11 14.23 -5.19
N GLN A 13 -0.26 14.96 -4.46
CA GLN A 13 -0.59 16.30 -3.95
C GLN A 13 -0.45 17.37 -5.03
N THR A 14 -1.58 17.77 -5.64
CA THR A 14 -1.63 18.78 -6.71
C THR A 14 -1.90 20.21 -6.21
N GLY A 15 -2.13 20.40 -4.91
CA GLY A 15 -2.49 21.69 -4.31
C GLY A 15 -3.93 22.15 -4.55
N SER A 16 -4.70 21.41 -5.35
CA SER A 16 -6.13 21.65 -5.57
C SER A 16 -6.98 20.82 -4.61
N ILE A 17 -8.20 21.28 -4.32
CA ILE A 17 -9.19 20.50 -3.58
C ILE A 17 -9.49 19.22 -4.39
N GLY A 18 -9.53 18.07 -3.72
CA GLY A 18 -9.82 16.78 -4.35
C GLY A 18 -8.64 15.82 -4.50
N GLY A 19 -7.48 16.08 -3.87
CA GLY A 19 -6.30 15.20 -3.89
C GLY A 19 -6.46 13.79 -3.27
N GLY A 20 -7.69 13.39 -2.93
CA GLY A 20 -7.99 12.03 -2.46
C GLY A 20 -7.65 11.78 -0.99
N LYS A 21 -7.62 10.48 -0.63
CA LYS A 21 -7.31 9.97 0.71
C LYS A 21 -6.50 8.69 0.58
N ILE A 22 -5.59 8.45 1.51
CA ILE A 22 -4.85 7.19 1.64
C ILE A 22 -5.43 6.47 2.85
N PHE A 23 -5.88 5.22 2.66
CA PHE A 23 -6.35 4.36 3.73
C PHE A 23 -5.35 3.22 3.91
N ILE A 24 -5.09 2.88 5.17
CA ILE A 24 -4.23 1.76 5.53
C ILE A 24 -5.14 0.78 6.27
N SER A 25 -5.21 -0.45 5.76
CA SER A 25 -5.90 -1.56 6.41
C SER A 25 -4.88 -2.63 6.77
N PRO A 26 -4.95 -3.25 7.95
CA PRO A 26 -4.18 -4.44 8.23
C PRO A 26 -4.60 -5.56 7.27
N ILE A 27 -3.64 -6.42 6.93
CA ILE A 27 -3.86 -7.70 6.27
C ILE A 27 -3.29 -8.75 7.23
N ASP A 28 -4.13 -9.70 7.61
CA ASP A 28 -3.75 -10.72 8.59
C ASP A 28 -2.98 -11.88 7.93
N ASP A 29 -3.40 -12.31 6.73
CA ASP A 29 -2.81 -13.43 6.00
C ASP A 29 -2.58 -13.10 4.51
N ILE A 30 -1.44 -13.54 3.94
CA ILE A 30 -1.12 -13.40 2.51
C ILE A 30 -0.70 -14.77 1.96
N HIS A 31 -1.25 -15.17 0.80
CA HIS A 31 -0.86 -16.40 0.11
C HIS A 31 -0.59 -16.17 -1.38
N ARG A 32 0.60 -16.56 -1.86
CA ARG A 32 0.96 -16.49 -3.29
C ARG A 32 0.50 -17.76 -4.01
N VAL A 33 -0.61 -17.68 -4.75
CA VAL A 33 -1.23 -18.82 -5.45
C VAL A 33 -0.26 -19.58 -6.38
N ARG A 34 0.68 -18.88 -7.03
CA ARG A 34 1.62 -19.51 -7.98
C ARG A 34 2.67 -20.40 -7.32
N THR A 35 3.09 -20.10 -6.09
CA THR A 35 4.21 -20.77 -5.41
C THR A 35 3.80 -21.47 -4.12
N GLY A 36 2.64 -21.15 -3.56
CA GLY A 36 2.20 -21.63 -2.24
C GLY A 36 2.87 -20.92 -1.06
N GLU A 37 3.70 -19.90 -1.32
CA GLU A 37 4.34 -19.10 -0.27
C GLU A 37 3.29 -18.30 0.52
N SER A 38 3.59 -18.06 1.80
CA SER A 38 2.73 -17.29 2.70
C SER A 38 3.47 -16.11 3.32
N ASP A 39 2.72 -15.10 3.74
CA ASP A 39 3.17 -13.91 4.47
C ASP A 39 4.34 -13.19 3.81
N GLU A 40 5.46 -13.01 4.52
CA GLU A 40 6.61 -12.26 4.02
C GLU A 40 7.21 -12.88 2.75
N ALA A 41 7.17 -14.21 2.61
CA ALA A 41 7.62 -14.89 1.39
C ALA A 41 6.65 -14.66 0.20
N ALA A 42 5.40 -14.30 0.50
CA ALA A 42 4.38 -13.99 -0.50
C ALA A 42 4.40 -12.52 -0.98
N ILE A 43 5.14 -11.63 -0.31
CA ILE A 43 5.30 -10.21 -0.67
C ILE A 43 6.28 -10.03 -1.84
#